data_AF-A0A961I0P8-F1
#
_entry.id   AF-A0A961I0P8-F1
#
_cell.length_a   1.000
_cell.length_b   1.000
_cell.length_c   1.000
_cell.angle_alpha   90.00
_cell.angle_beta   90.00
_cell.angle_gamma   90.00
#
_symmetry.space_group_name_H-M   'P 1'
#
loop_
_entity.id
_entity.type
_entity.pdbx_description
1 polymer ?
#
loop_
_entity_poly.entity_id
_entity_poly.type
_entity_poly.pdbx_seq_one_letter_code
_entity_poly.pdbx_strand_id
1 'polypeptide(L)'
;MFYRPHDNSYAFHYSQSKVGEVLNMRFEPGFNRFFDALLLGDNDPRYLPQIRDQAIAQRRPIFMRYEGEPVAYGWFGRVWDEAIGSSSHLARTLLQTFLADLGEPGFAYGQRALGHRGDRMIEKYRDEIARQLSARLASDAFATRAAAFANDDIKELLWT
;
A
#
# COMPACT_ATOMS: atom_id res chain seq x y z
N MET A 1 10.58 7.09 3.75
CA MET A 1 10.24 7.32 2.33
C MET A 1 11.17 8.38 1.78
N PHE A 2 11.51 8.32 0.51
CA PHE A 2 12.25 9.37 -0.19
C PHE A 2 11.66 9.55 -1.59
N TYR A 3 11.90 10.72 -2.18
CA TYR A 3 11.47 11.04 -3.53
C TYR A 3 12.67 10.99 -4.47
N ARG A 4 12.46 10.46 -5.68
CA ARG A 4 13.49 10.30 -6.72
C ARG A 4 13.13 11.25 -7.87
N PRO A 5 13.76 12.44 -7.96
CA PRO A 5 13.39 13.45 -8.96
C PRO A 5 13.58 12.98 -10.40
N HIS A 6 14.66 12.26 -10.68
CA HIS A 6 14.99 11.78 -12.04
C HIS A 6 13.90 10.87 -12.62
N ASP A 7 13.24 10.08 -11.78
CA ASP A 7 12.25 9.09 -12.19
C ASP A 7 10.82 9.52 -11.80
N ASN A 8 10.66 10.75 -11.30
CA ASN A 8 9.43 11.27 -10.70
C ASN A 8 8.67 10.19 -9.90
N SER A 9 9.29 9.61 -8.87
CA SER A 9 8.66 8.54 -8.10
C SER A 9 9.07 8.55 -6.63
N TYR A 10 8.12 8.15 -5.78
CA TYR A 10 8.42 7.83 -4.38
C TYR A 10 9.00 6.43 -4.24
N ALA A 11 9.83 6.26 -3.22
CA ALA A 11 10.35 4.96 -2.82
C ALA A 11 10.44 4.87 -1.30
N PHE A 12 10.42 3.64 -0.77
CA PHE A 12 10.75 3.39 0.63
C PHE A 12 11.83 2.33 0.77
N HIS A 13 12.54 2.48 1.87
CA HIS A 13 13.46 1.52 2.42
C HIS A 13 12.85 1.04 3.74
N TYR A 14 12.64 -0.26 3.87
CA TYR A 14 12.07 -0.87 5.06
C TYR A 14 12.91 -2.05 5.52
N SER A 15 13.46 -1.95 6.72
CA SER A 15 14.17 -3.05 7.36
C SER A 15 13.17 -3.87 8.16
N GLN A 16 12.98 -5.14 7.77
CA GLN A 16 12.11 -6.05 8.47
C GLN A 16 12.79 -6.62 9.71
N SER A 17 12.29 -6.26 10.90
CA SER A 17 12.76 -6.82 12.17
C SER A 17 12.62 -8.35 12.25
N LYS A 18 11.61 -8.91 11.56
CA LYS A 18 11.34 -10.35 11.55
C LYS A 18 12.19 -11.16 10.58
N VAL A 19 12.83 -10.63 9.56
CA VAL A 19 13.66 -11.48 8.67
C VAL A 19 15.08 -10.94 8.55
N GLY A 20 15.33 -9.72 9.04
CA GLY A 20 16.60 -9.02 8.85
C GLY A 20 16.78 -8.51 7.43
N GLU A 21 15.78 -8.70 6.57
CA GLU A 21 15.80 -8.33 5.17
C GLU A 21 15.43 -6.87 4.97
N VAL A 22 16.01 -6.28 3.94
CA VAL A 22 15.74 -4.90 3.53
C VAL A 22 14.87 -4.93 2.28
N LEU A 23 13.69 -4.35 2.38
CA LEU A 23 12.82 -4.11 1.25
C LEU A 23 13.05 -2.69 0.73
N ASN A 24 13.59 -2.63 -0.48
CA ASN A 24 13.65 -1.41 -1.28
C ASN A 24 12.51 -1.48 -2.30
N MET A 25 11.49 -0.66 -2.10
CA MET A 25 10.34 -0.62 -3.01
C MET A 25 10.25 0.75 -3.64
N ARG A 26 10.19 0.77 -4.97
CA ARG A 26 9.84 1.94 -5.77
C ARG A 26 8.36 1.86 -6.10
N PHE A 27 7.65 2.97 -5.95
CA PHE A 27 6.28 3.07 -6.42
C PHE A 27 6.26 3.47 -7.89
N GLU A 28 5.28 2.94 -8.62
CA GLU A 28 4.96 3.42 -9.96
C GLU A 28 4.51 4.89 -9.90
N PRO A 29 4.90 5.76 -10.85
CA PRO A 29 4.60 7.20 -10.79
C PRO A 29 3.11 7.54 -10.62
N GLY A 30 2.20 6.67 -11.07
CA GLY A 30 0.76 6.82 -10.86
C GLY A 30 0.32 6.87 -9.39
N PHE A 31 1.13 6.35 -8.46
CA PHE A 31 0.90 6.47 -7.02
C PHE A 31 1.33 7.82 -6.45
N ASN A 32 2.07 8.65 -7.19
CA ASN A 32 2.52 9.95 -6.68
C ASN A 32 1.34 10.83 -6.27
N ARG A 33 0.25 10.84 -7.03
CA ARG A 33 -0.95 11.62 -6.71
C ARG A 33 -1.47 11.35 -5.29
N PHE A 34 -1.39 10.09 -4.86
CA PHE A 34 -1.81 9.68 -3.53
C PHE A 34 -0.87 10.23 -2.45
N PHE A 35 0.44 10.09 -2.63
CA PHE A 35 1.43 10.61 -1.68
C PHE A 35 1.46 12.14 -1.66
N ASP A 36 1.31 12.78 -2.82
CA ASP A 36 1.26 14.22 -2.95
C ASP A 36 0.03 14.78 -2.24
N ALA A 37 -1.15 14.17 -2.39
CA ALA A 37 -2.34 14.54 -1.64
C ALA A 37 -2.15 14.40 -0.11
N LEU A 38 -1.53 13.29 0.35
CA LEU A 38 -1.23 13.09 1.78
C LEU A 38 -0.25 14.12 2.35
N LEU A 39 0.72 14.54 1.54
CA LEU A 39 1.72 15.52 1.96
C LEU A 39 1.14 16.93 1.94
N LEU A 40 0.45 17.28 0.86
CA LEU A 40 -0.07 18.61 0.58
C LEU A 40 -1.26 18.96 1.49
N GLY A 41 -2.18 18.02 1.72
CA GLY A 41 -3.44 18.31 2.39
C GLY A 41 -4.17 19.47 1.69
N ASP A 42 -4.61 20.45 2.47
CA ASP A 42 -5.34 21.63 1.96
C ASP A 42 -4.42 22.78 1.48
N ASN A 43 -3.11 22.55 1.38
CA ASN A 43 -2.18 23.59 0.93
C ASN A 43 -2.21 23.78 -0.59
N ASP A 44 -1.84 24.98 -1.05
CA ASP A 44 -1.71 25.26 -2.48
C ASP A 44 -0.61 24.37 -3.12
N PRO A 45 -0.88 23.72 -4.28
CA PRO A 45 0.05 22.81 -4.95
C PRO A 45 1.45 23.37 -5.20
N ARG A 46 1.61 24.70 -5.30
CA ARG A 46 2.92 25.35 -5.48
C ARG A 46 3.89 25.08 -4.32
N TYR A 47 3.37 24.74 -3.14
CA TYR A 47 4.17 24.41 -1.96
C TYR A 47 4.59 22.94 -1.90
N LEU A 48 4.07 22.09 -2.79
CA LEU A 48 4.34 20.65 -2.77
C LEU A 48 5.84 20.31 -2.76
N PRO A 49 6.71 20.93 -3.58
CA PRO A 49 8.14 20.62 -3.55
C PRO A 49 8.76 20.89 -2.17
N GLN A 50 8.47 22.05 -1.58
CA GLN A 50 8.99 22.44 -0.27
C GLN A 50 8.47 21.53 0.85
N ILE A 51 7.16 21.25 0.86
CA ILE A 51 6.52 20.39 1.88
C ILE A 51 7.07 18.96 1.79
N ARG A 52 7.25 18.45 0.57
CA ARG A 52 7.84 17.13 0.31
C ARG A 52 9.25 17.03 0.88
N ASP A 53 10.10 18.00 0.57
CA ASP A 53 11.49 18.01 1.03
C ASP A 53 11.58 18.09 2.56
N GLN A 54 10.74 18.94 3.18
CA GLN A 54 10.64 19.02 4.64
C GLN A 54 10.16 17.72 5.27
N ALA A 55 9.10 17.10 4.75
CA ALA A 55 8.56 15.85 5.26
C ALA A 55 9.58 14.71 5.19
N ILE A 56 10.34 14.62 4.08
CA ILE A 56 11.41 13.63 3.91
C ILE A 56 12.54 13.89 4.91
N ALA A 57 13.02 15.14 5.03
CA ALA A 57 14.10 15.51 5.95
C ALA A 57 13.74 15.20 7.41
N GLN A 58 12.50 15.47 7.81
CA GLN A 58 12.00 15.21 9.17
C GLN A 58 11.63 13.76 9.42
N ARG A 59 11.68 12.89 8.39
CA ARG A 59 11.13 11.52 8.43
C ARG A 59 9.69 11.50 8.94
N ARG A 60 8.89 12.50 8.54
CA ARG A 60 7.49 12.65 8.92
C ARG A 60 6.73 11.36 8.56
N PRO A 61 5.90 10.81 9.47
CA PRO A 61 5.04 9.68 9.14
C PRO A 61 4.09 10.03 7.98
N ILE A 62 3.85 9.08 7.09
CA ILE A 62 3.02 9.30 5.89
C ILE A 62 1.57 9.59 6.26
N PHE A 63 1.05 8.87 7.25
CA PHE A 63 -0.32 9.02 7.74
C PHE A 63 -0.33 9.85 9.02
N MET A 64 -0.80 11.08 8.87
CA MET A 64 -0.97 12.04 9.95
C MET A 64 -2.46 12.30 10.14
N ARG A 65 -2.86 12.61 11.37
CA ARG A 65 -4.14 13.24 11.66
C ARG A 65 -4.11 14.71 11.26
N TYR A 66 -5.28 15.32 11.18
CA TYR A 66 -5.43 16.74 10.86
C TYR A 66 -4.65 17.64 11.85
N GLU A 67 -4.60 17.24 13.13
CA GLU A 67 -3.89 17.98 14.18
C GLU A 67 -2.36 17.89 14.09
N GLY A 68 -1.82 17.18 13.10
CA GLY A 68 -0.37 17.04 12.90
C GLY A 68 0.27 15.90 13.70
N GLU A 69 -0.54 15.03 14.32
CA GLU A 69 -0.07 13.85 15.05
C GLU A 69 -0.12 12.58 14.20
N PRO A 70 0.76 11.59 14.39
CA PRO A 70 0.68 10.31 13.68
C PRO A 70 -0.63 9.57 13.95
N VAL A 71 -1.15 8.84 12.97
CA VAL A 71 -2.30 7.97 13.19
C VAL A 71 -1.97 6.83 14.17
N ALA A 72 -2.92 6.45 15.01
CA ALA A 72 -2.74 5.34 15.94
C ALA A 72 -2.69 4.00 15.20
N TYR A 73 -1.97 3.00 15.71
CA TYR A 73 -1.80 1.71 15.03
C TYR A 73 -3.13 1.02 14.65
N GLY A 74 -4.14 1.07 15.52
CA GLY A 74 -5.46 0.51 15.25
C GLY A 74 -6.25 1.24 14.15
N TRP A 75 -5.82 2.43 13.72
CA TRP A 75 -6.44 3.17 12.62
C TRP A 75 -6.32 2.40 11.31
N PHE A 76 -5.16 1.81 11.02
CA PHE A 76 -4.95 1.07 9.76
C PHE A 76 -5.94 -0.09 9.61
N GLY A 77 -6.14 -0.89 10.66
CA GLY A 77 -7.09 -2.01 10.62
C GLY A 77 -8.52 -1.55 10.33
N ARG A 78 -8.96 -0.47 10.99
CA ARG A 78 -10.30 0.11 10.79
C ARG A 78 -10.48 0.67 9.39
N VAL A 79 -9.51 1.43 8.88
CA VAL A 79 -9.59 1.99 7.51
C VAL A 79 -9.63 0.89 6.46
N TRP A 80 -8.87 -0.20 6.63
CA TRP A 80 -8.97 -1.36 5.74
C TRP A 80 -10.36 -2.00 5.76
N ASP A 81 -10.93 -2.17 6.95
CA ASP A 81 -12.28 -2.73 7.12
C ASP A 81 -13.36 -1.81 6.54
N GLU A 82 -13.28 -0.50 6.79
CA GLU A 82 -14.20 0.50 6.25
C GLU A 82 -14.10 0.60 4.72
N ALA A 83 -12.89 0.59 4.17
CA ALA A 83 -12.67 0.76 2.74
C ALA A 83 -13.03 -0.49 1.92
N ILE A 84 -12.76 -1.70 2.43
CA ILE A 84 -12.80 -2.94 1.62
C ILE A 84 -13.64 -4.04 2.29
N GLY A 85 -14.14 -3.83 3.50
CA GLY A 85 -14.87 -4.85 4.26
C GLY A 85 -13.98 -6.00 4.73
N SER A 86 -12.66 -5.79 4.78
CA SER A 86 -11.72 -6.83 5.18
C SER A 86 -10.46 -6.30 5.85
N SER A 87 -9.83 -7.15 6.64
CA SER A 87 -8.60 -6.82 7.33
C SER A 87 -7.39 -6.78 6.40
N SER A 88 -6.35 -6.05 6.82
CA SER A 88 -5.03 -6.06 6.16
C SER A 88 -4.36 -7.44 6.06
N HIS A 89 -4.87 -8.47 6.77
CA HIS A 89 -4.40 -9.85 6.61
C HIS A 89 -4.90 -10.48 5.30
N LEU A 90 -6.12 -10.16 4.84
CA LEU A 90 -6.61 -10.66 3.55
C LEU A 90 -5.78 -10.09 2.41
N ALA A 91 -5.45 -8.79 2.45
CA ALA A 91 -4.57 -8.15 1.47
C ALA A 91 -3.21 -8.84 1.35
N ARG A 92 -2.59 -9.21 2.49
CA ARG A 92 -1.32 -9.96 2.50
C ARG A 92 -1.47 -11.36 1.90
N THR A 93 -2.56 -12.05 2.21
CA THR A 93 -2.88 -13.36 1.64
C THR A 93 -2.99 -13.30 0.12
N LEU A 94 -3.72 -12.32 -0.42
CA LEU A 94 -3.88 -12.14 -1.86
C LEU A 94 -2.57 -11.80 -2.55
N LEU A 95 -1.77 -10.91 -1.96
CA LEU A 95 -0.46 -10.55 -2.49
C LEU A 95 0.47 -11.78 -2.52
N GLN A 96 0.49 -12.59 -1.46
CA GLN A 96 1.28 -13.83 -1.43
C GLN A 96 0.83 -14.80 -2.52
N THR A 97 -0.48 -14.97 -2.68
CA THR A 97 -1.07 -15.83 -3.72
C THR A 97 -0.66 -15.35 -5.12
N PHE A 98 -0.89 -14.07 -5.43
CA PHE A 98 -0.52 -13.49 -6.72
C PHE A 98 0.98 -13.67 -7.02
N LEU A 99 1.85 -13.45 -6.03
CA LEU A 99 3.28 -13.64 -6.20
C LEU A 99 3.66 -15.11 -6.36
N ALA A 100 2.98 -16.04 -5.67
CA ALA A 100 3.19 -17.48 -5.83
C ALA A 100 2.84 -17.96 -7.25
N ASP A 101 1.85 -17.33 -7.88
CA ASP A 101 1.39 -17.65 -9.23
C ASP A 101 2.42 -17.31 -10.31
N LEU A 102 3.38 -16.44 -9.99
CA LEU A 102 4.54 -16.13 -10.82
C LEU A 102 5.64 -17.21 -10.72
N GLY A 103 5.36 -18.32 -10.02
CA GLY A 103 6.28 -19.43 -9.84
C GLY A 103 7.16 -19.29 -8.60
N GLU A 104 8.12 -20.21 -8.48
CA GLU A 104 9.01 -20.32 -7.32
C GLU A 104 9.77 -19.02 -6.96
N PRO A 105 10.31 -18.24 -7.93
CA PRO A 105 10.94 -16.95 -7.61
C PRO A 105 9.95 -15.94 -7.01
N GLY A 106 8.72 -15.89 -7.52
CA GLY A 106 7.68 -15.00 -7.02
C GLY A 106 7.21 -15.41 -5.61
N PHE A 107 7.04 -16.71 -5.37
CA PHE A 107 6.72 -17.24 -4.04
C PHE A 107 7.78 -16.85 -3.00
N ALA A 108 9.06 -17.08 -3.34
CA ALA A 108 10.18 -16.75 -2.47
C ALA A 108 10.28 -15.23 -2.20
N TYR A 109 10.03 -14.41 -3.23
CA TYR A 109 9.96 -12.96 -3.07
C TYR A 109 8.81 -12.56 -2.14
N GLY A 110 7.62 -13.14 -2.29
CA GLY A 110 6.47 -12.87 -1.42
C GLY A 110 6.73 -13.21 0.05
N GLN A 111 7.35 -14.36 0.32
CA GLN A 111 7.73 -14.75 1.69
C GLN A 111 8.65 -13.72 2.35
N ARG A 112 9.66 -13.24 1.61
CA ARG A 112 10.56 -12.18 2.08
C ARG A 112 9.81 -10.86 2.24
N ALA A 113 9.07 -10.42 1.22
CA ALA A 113 8.33 -9.15 1.22
C ALA A 113 7.32 -9.04 2.37
N LEU A 114 6.68 -10.15 2.75
CA LEU A 114 5.69 -10.20 3.84
C LEU A 114 6.29 -10.56 5.21
N GLY A 115 7.56 -10.96 5.26
CA GLY A 115 8.25 -11.27 6.51
C GLY A 115 7.85 -12.61 7.13
N HIS A 116 7.46 -13.58 6.31
CA HIS A 116 7.11 -14.94 6.76
C HIS A 116 8.39 -15.76 7.00
N ARG A 117 8.60 -16.24 8.24
CA ARG A 117 9.66 -17.21 8.57
C ARG A 117 9.10 -18.64 8.45
N GLY A 118 9.43 -19.34 7.37
CA GLY A 118 9.27 -20.80 7.29
C GLY A 118 8.66 -21.33 5.98
N ASP A 119 9.10 -22.52 5.60
CA ASP A 119 8.68 -23.28 4.39
C ASP A 119 7.26 -23.88 4.49
N ARG A 120 6.60 -23.72 5.64
CA ARG A 120 5.36 -24.44 6.00
C ARG A 120 4.12 -24.02 5.19
N MET A 121 4.28 -23.16 4.18
CA MET A 121 3.19 -22.56 3.40
C MET A 121 3.10 -23.04 1.95
N ILE A 122 3.91 -24.02 1.53
CA ILE A 122 3.85 -24.55 0.16
C ILE A 122 2.59 -25.41 -0.06
N GLU A 123 2.16 -26.15 0.96
CA GLU A 123 1.06 -27.14 0.83
C GLU A 123 -0.32 -26.59 1.18
N LYS A 124 -0.41 -25.58 2.06
CA LYS A 124 -1.72 -25.07 2.55
C LYS A 124 -2.40 -24.07 1.61
N TYR A 125 -1.70 -23.59 0.58
CA TYR A 125 -2.18 -22.56 -0.36
C TYR A 125 -2.70 -23.11 -1.69
N ARG A 126 -2.82 -24.42 -1.83
CA ARG A 126 -3.25 -25.04 -3.08
C ARG A 126 -4.62 -25.67 -2.93
N ASP A 127 -5.62 -24.84 -3.24
CA ASP A 127 -6.73 -25.29 -4.07
C ASP A 127 -6.99 -24.17 -5.09
N GLU A 128 -6.93 -24.52 -6.38
CA GLU A 128 -7.14 -23.58 -7.49
C GLU A 128 -8.46 -22.81 -7.34
N ILE A 129 -9.47 -23.48 -6.80
CA ILE A 129 -10.79 -22.91 -6.51
C ILE A 129 -10.72 -21.88 -5.37
N ALA A 130 -9.99 -22.16 -4.28
CA ALA A 130 -9.83 -21.23 -3.17
C ALA A 130 -9.02 -19.98 -3.62
N ARG A 131 -8.07 -20.18 -4.53
CA ARG A 131 -7.26 -19.14 -5.16
C ARG A 131 -8.12 -18.20 -6.00
N GLN A 132 -8.88 -18.77 -6.93
CA GLN A 132 -9.80 -18.04 -7.80
C GLN A 132 -10.91 -17.36 -6.99
N LEU A 133 -11.45 -18.03 -5.96
CA LEU A 133 -12.51 -17.48 -5.12
C LEU A 133 -12.00 -16.32 -4.27
N SER A 134 -10.82 -16.43 -3.65
CA SER A 134 -10.25 -15.32 -2.85
C SER A 134 -9.89 -14.13 -3.72
N ALA A 135 -9.27 -14.38 -4.89
CA ALA A 135 -8.94 -13.34 -5.86
C ALA A 135 -10.20 -12.65 -6.43
N ARG A 136 -11.25 -13.42 -6.75
CA ARG A 136 -12.55 -12.87 -7.17
C ARG A 136 -13.20 -12.09 -6.05
N LEU A 137 -13.34 -12.64 -4.85
CA LEU A 137 -13.95 -11.95 -3.71
C LEU A 137 -13.24 -10.64 -3.39
N ALA A 138 -11.92 -10.62 -3.44
CA ALA A 138 -11.15 -9.41 -3.23
C ALA A 138 -11.28 -8.44 -4.40
N SER A 139 -11.14 -8.91 -5.64
CA SER A 139 -11.31 -8.09 -6.84
C SER A 139 -12.71 -7.49 -6.91
N ASP A 140 -13.73 -8.25 -6.56
CA ASP A 140 -15.13 -7.82 -6.50
C ASP A 140 -15.34 -6.84 -5.34
N ALA A 141 -14.74 -7.08 -4.16
CA ALA A 141 -14.78 -6.13 -3.05
C ALA A 141 -14.06 -4.81 -3.40
N PHE A 142 -12.89 -4.89 -4.03
CA PHE A 142 -12.12 -3.75 -4.50
C PHE A 142 -12.87 -3.00 -5.61
N ALA A 143 -13.38 -3.69 -6.63
CA ALA A 143 -14.06 -3.09 -7.76
C ALA A 143 -15.42 -2.49 -7.37
N THR A 144 -16.22 -3.21 -6.58
CA THR A 144 -17.52 -2.72 -6.09
C THR A 144 -17.35 -1.48 -5.22
N ARG A 145 -16.36 -1.49 -4.33
CA ARG A 145 -16.18 -0.38 -3.40
C ARG A 145 -15.38 0.78 -3.99
N ALA A 146 -14.41 0.52 -4.87
CA ALA A 146 -13.79 1.56 -5.69
C ALA A 146 -14.81 2.23 -6.63
N ALA A 147 -15.77 1.49 -7.20
CA ALA A 147 -16.85 2.08 -7.98
C ALA A 147 -17.80 2.93 -7.13
N ALA A 148 -18.04 2.55 -5.87
CA ALA A 148 -18.80 3.36 -4.92
C ALA A 148 -18.07 4.67 -4.55
N PHE A 149 -16.77 4.62 -4.27
CA PHE A 149 -15.97 5.82 -3.95
C PHE A 149 -15.59 6.66 -5.18
N ALA A 150 -15.51 6.07 -6.38
CA ALA A 150 -15.20 6.80 -7.61
C ALA A 150 -16.33 7.74 -8.05
N ASN A 151 -17.57 7.49 -7.61
CA ASN A 151 -18.68 8.38 -7.88
C ASN A 151 -18.76 9.59 -6.93
N ASP A 152 -18.25 9.47 -5.69
CA ASP A 152 -18.46 10.51 -4.68
C ASP A 152 -17.27 11.49 -4.52
N ASP A 153 -16.01 11.14 -4.79
CA ASP A 153 -14.88 12.03 -4.37
C ASP A 153 -13.75 12.32 -5.39
N ILE A 154 -13.58 11.52 -6.46
CA ILE A 154 -12.40 11.73 -7.34
C ILE A 154 -12.62 12.82 -8.38
N LYS A 155 -13.87 13.12 -8.76
CA LYS A 155 -14.16 14.15 -9.77
C LYS A 155 -13.85 15.57 -9.28
N GLU A 156 -13.96 15.84 -7.99
CA GLU A 156 -13.63 17.15 -7.41
C GLU A 156 -12.11 17.42 -7.37
N LEU A 157 -11.29 16.37 -7.32
CA LEU A 157 -9.81 16.46 -7.39
C LEU A 157 -9.25 16.56 -8.82
N LEU A 158 -10.11 16.58 -9.85
CA LEU A 158 -9.70 16.63 -11.26
C LEU A 158 -9.96 18.01 -11.92
N TRP A 159 -10.49 18.99 -11.18
CA TRP A 159 -10.85 20.32 -11.72
C TRP A 159 -10.43 21.52 -10.86
N THR A 160 -9.29 21.44 -10.18
CA THR A 160 -8.56 22.59 -9.60
C THR A 160 -7.06 22.39 -9.72
#